data_AF-A0A925EK14-F1
#
_entry.id   AF-A0A925EK14-F1
#
_cell.length_a   1.000
_cell.length_b   1.000
_cell.length_c   1.000
_cell.angle_alpha   90.00
_cell.angle_beta   90.00
_cell.angle_gamma   90.00
#
_symmetry.space_group_name_H-M   'P 1'
#
loop_
_entity.id
_entity.type
_entity.pdbx_description
1 polymer ?
#
loop_
_entity_poly.entity_id
_entity_poly.type
_entity_poly.pdbx_seq_one_letter_code
_entity_poly.pdbx_strand_id
1 'polypeptide(L)'
;MLTYVHKEMTSEALSTCVSRSALEIITAANIKQDSLSGQFGHDEYHFDNNAFDKSYRYINEQRGFILAALLSPGVLSAWIAFGKLIHTVQDFYAHSNYVSMWLDAHSNNGAPPAPSEIDPVQKDLLESPSLHSSKVYFPMDMFYFIPPLRKISLALLPRDSHGWMNLDSPKQGFKFDYARAAAIKRTIYEFGILEKLLTPEMLTKFTDI
;
A
#
# COMPACT_ATOMS: atom_id res chain seq x y z
N MET A 1 9.79 -11.64 2.98
CA MET A 1 8.61 -11.99 2.17
C MET A 1 7.83 -10.73 1.87
N LEU A 2 7.37 -9.98 2.89
CA LEU A 2 6.78 -8.64 2.75
C LEU A 2 7.63 -7.69 1.89
N THR A 3 8.89 -7.54 2.27
CA THR A 3 9.90 -6.73 1.56
C THR A 3 10.08 -7.09 0.08
N TYR A 4 9.79 -8.33 -0.31
CA TYR A 4 9.93 -8.77 -1.69
C TYR A 4 8.70 -8.38 -2.52
N VAL A 5 7.50 -8.47 -1.95
CA VAL A 5 6.24 -8.12 -2.64
C VAL A 5 6.20 -6.62 -2.94
N HIS A 6 6.50 -5.77 -1.96
CA HIS A 6 6.57 -4.32 -2.17
C HIS A 6 7.57 -3.91 -3.26
N LYS A 7 8.74 -4.56 -3.28
CA LYS A 7 9.75 -4.36 -4.33
C LYS A 7 9.21 -4.71 -5.71
N GLU A 8 8.59 -5.88 -5.85
CA GLU A 8 8.03 -6.31 -7.13
C GLU A 8 6.93 -5.37 -7.62
N MET A 9 5.97 -5.02 -6.76
CA MET A 9 4.87 -4.12 -7.12
C MET A 9 5.40 -2.74 -7.55
N THR A 10 6.38 -2.20 -6.81
CA THR A 10 6.98 -0.90 -7.12
C THR A 10 7.76 -0.96 -8.44
N SER A 11 8.54 -2.02 -8.67
CA SER A 11 9.29 -2.20 -9.92
C SER A 11 8.37 -2.39 -11.12
N GLU A 12 7.31 -3.19 -10.98
CA GLU A 12 6.33 -3.43 -12.05
C GLU A 12 5.59 -2.14 -12.42
N ALA A 13 5.22 -1.32 -11.43
CA ALA A 13 4.51 -0.07 -11.66
C ALA A 13 5.38 1.05 -12.26
N LEU A 14 6.66 1.16 -11.88
CA LEU A 14 7.44 2.39 -12.10
C LEU A 14 8.70 2.22 -12.97
N SER A 15 9.11 1.00 -13.32
CA SER A 15 10.40 0.77 -14.01
C SER A 15 10.54 1.45 -15.38
N THR A 16 9.43 1.83 -16.02
CA THR A 16 9.40 2.58 -17.29
C THR A 16 9.14 4.07 -17.10
N CYS A 17 8.84 4.52 -15.88
CA CYS A 17 8.40 5.88 -15.56
C CYS A 17 9.51 6.72 -14.92
N VAL A 18 10.47 6.08 -14.25
CA VAL A 18 11.57 6.76 -13.54
C VAL A 18 12.91 6.08 -13.83
N SER A 19 14.00 6.82 -13.62
CA SER A 19 15.35 6.31 -13.74
C SER A 19 15.60 5.16 -12.77
N ARG A 20 16.61 4.34 -13.07
CA ARG A 20 17.02 3.25 -12.17
C ARG A 20 17.37 3.78 -10.77
N SER A 21 18.07 4.91 -10.68
CA SER A 21 18.47 5.52 -9.42
C SER A 21 17.25 5.95 -8.60
N ALA A 22 16.29 6.60 -9.25
CA ALA A 22 15.02 6.98 -8.64
C ALA A 22 14.26 5.75 -8.13
N LEU A 23 14.13 4.72 -8.96
CA LEU A 23 13.44 3.48 -8.60
C LEU A 23 14.06 2.79 -7.39
N GLU A 24 15.38 2.70 -7.33
CA GLU A 24 16.11 2.08 -6.20
C GLU A 24 15.83 2.82 -4.89
N ILE A 25 15.81 4.16 -4.91
CA ILE A 25 15.56 4.99 -3.73
C ILE A 25 14.09 4.94 -3.31
N ILE A 26 13.16 5.05 -4.25
CA ILE A 26 11.71 4.93 -4.01
C ILE A 26 11.41 3.57 -3.37
N THR A 27 11.95 2.49 -3.95
CA THR A 27 11.77 1.13 -3.44
C THR A 27 12.36 0.97 -2.04
N ALA A 28 13.55 1.50 -1.79
CA ALA A 28 14.17 1.43 -0.46
C ALA A 28 13.37 2.19 0.59
N ALA A 29 12.83 3.36 0.25
CA ALA A 29 11.99 4.15 1.14
C ALA A 29 10.63 3.52 1.41
N ASN A 30 10.04 2.86 0.40
CA ASN A 30 8.82 2.05 0.55
C ASN A 30 9.05 0.92 1.58
N ILE A 31 10.00 0.02 1.30
CA ILE A 31 10.29 -1.14 2.16
C ILE A 31 10.67 -0.74 3.60
N LYS A 32 11.30 0.43 3.78
CA LYS A 32 11.73 0.89 5.10
C LYS A 32 10.56 1.13 6.07
N GLN A 33 9.34 1.35 5.58
CA GLN A 33 8.17 1.52 6.44
C GLN A 33 7.84 0.25 7.24
N ASP A 34 8.14 -0.93 6.69
CA ASP A 34 8.00 -2.22 7.40
C ASP A 34 9.09 -2.48 8.45
N SER A 35 9.99 -1.53 8.71
CA SER A 35 10.96 -1.67 9.80
C SER A 35 10.25 -1.78 11.15
N LEU A 36 10.90 -2.43 12.13
CA LEU A 36 10.33 -2.55 13.48
C LEU A 36 9.86 -1.21 14.06
N SER A 37 10.59 -0.13 13.80
CA SER A 37 10.17 1.21 14.23
C SER A 37 8.90 1.70 13.55
N GLY A 38 8.64 1.32 12.30
CA GLY A 38 7.43 1.69 11.56
C GLY A 38 6.21 0.83 11.89
N GLN A 39 6.40 -0.30 12.58
CA GLN A 39 5.31 -1.20 12.97
C GLN A 39 4.65 -0.82 14.31
N PHE A 40 5.31 -0.01 15.14
CA PHE A 40 4.79 0.38 16.46
C PHE A 40 4.31 1.84 16.47
N GLY A 41 3.01 2.04 16.66
CA GLY A 41 2.43 3.37 16.87
C GLY A 41 2.20 4.18 15.59
N HIS A 42 2.32 3.56 14.42
CA HIS A 42 2.23 4.21 13.11
C HIS A 42 1.11 3.61 12.25
N ASP A 43 -0.13 3.63 12.75
CA ASP A 43 -1.31 3.17 12.01
C ASP A 43 -1.40 3.82 10.61
N GLU A 44 -0.93 5.08 10.50
CA GLU A 44 -0.95 5.84 9.26
C GLU A 44 -0.14 5.21 8.14
N TYR A 45 0.88 4.40 8.44
CA TYR A 45 1.72 3.76 7.42
C TYR A 45 1.04 2.57 6.75
N HIS A 46 0.17 1.86 7.47
CA HIS A 46 -0.33 0.54 7.08
C HIS A 46 -1.86 0.49 6.92
N PHE A 47 -2.56 1.62 7.12
CA PHE A 47 -4.02 1.67 7.17
C PHE A 47 -4.63 0.81 8.28
N ASP A 48 -3.91 0.55 9.37
CA ASP A 48 -4.39 -0.26 10.48
C ASP A 48 -5.35 0.47 11.41
N ASN A 49 -6.02 -0.30 12.26
CA ASN A 49 -6.91 0.15 13.34
C ASN A 49 -8.06 1.06 12.89
N ASN A 50 -8.54 0.90 11.65
CA ASN A 50 -9.52 1.79 11.03
C ASN A 50 -9.11 3.27 11.02
N ALA A 51 -7.82 3.57 11.12
CA ALA A 51 -7.30 4.92 11.18
C ALA A 51 -7.16 5.57 9.79
N PHE A 52 -8.14 5.38 8.90
CA PHE A 52 -8.12 5.83 7.50
C PHE A 52 -7.77 7.32 7.36
N ASP A 53 -8.35 8.18 8.20
CA ASP A 53 -8.07 9.62 8.19
C ASP A 53 -6.58 9.93 8.44
N LYS A 54 -5.92 9.16 9.31
CA LYS A 54 -4.48 9.34 9.56
C LYS A 54 -3.67 8.95 8.32
N SER A 55 -4.00 7.83 7.69
CA SER A 55 -3.31 7.36 6.47
C SER A 55 -3.53 8.30 5.29
N TYR A 56 -4.76 8.80 5.07
CA TYR A 56 -5.02 9.78 4.01
C TYR A 56 -4.31 11.11 4.27
N ARG A 57 -4.29 11.58 5.52
CA ARG A 57 -3.48 12.75 5.88
C ARG A 57 -2.00 12.51 5.58
N TYR A 58 -1.46 11.35 5.96
CA TYR A 58 -0.07 11.00 5.72
C TYR A 58 0.29 10.97 4.23
N ILE A 59 -0.58 10.39 3.38
CA ILE A 59 -0.45 10.44 1.91
C ILE A 59 -0.36 11.88 1.42
N ASN A 60 -1.25 12.76 1.88
CA ASN A 60 -1.25 14.17 1.49
C ASN A 60 -0.01 14.92 1.97
N GLU A 61 0.48 14.63 3.18
CA GLU A 61 1.74 15.18 3.69
C GLU A 61 2.93 14.74 2.83
N GLN A 62 3.00 13.46 2.43
CA GLN A 62 4.05 12.99 1.52
C GLN A 62 3.99 13.69 0.16
N ARG A 63 2.80 13.93 -0.41
CA ARG A 63 2.66 14.76 -1.62
C ARG A 63 3.21 16.18 -1.43
N GLY A 64 2.90 16.80 -0.29
CA GLY A 64 3.46 18.10 0.09
C GLY A 64 4.99 18.08 0.18
N PHE A 65 5.57 17.03 0.77
CA PHE A 65 7.03 16.88 0.86
C PHE A 65 7.69 16.67 -0.51
N ILE A 66 7.05 15.95 -1.43
CA ILE A 66 7.53 15.81 -2.81
C ILE A 66 7.63 17.18 -3.47
N LEU A 67 6.56 17.99 -3.40
CA LEU A 67 6.53 19.33 -3.96
C LEU A 67 7.60 20.24 -3.33
N ALA A 68 7.68 20.27 -2.00
CA ALA A 68 8.65 21.09 -1.28
C ALA A 68 10.11 20.69 -1.59
N ALA A 69 10.39 19.38 -1.71
CA ALA A 69 11.71 18.88 -2.05
C ALA A 69 12.12 19.30 -3.47
N LEU A 70 11.20 19.24 -4.44
CA LEU A 70 11.49 19.59 -5.83
C LEU A 70 11.73 21.09 -6.05
N LEU A 71 11.19 21.95 -5.18
CA LEU A 71 11.48 23.40 -5.13
C LEU A 71 12.92 23.71 -4.67
N SER A 72 13.56 22.79 -3.96
CA SER A 72 14.96 22.89 -3.54
C SER A 72 15.87 22.10 -4.49
N PRO A 73 17.19 22.31 -4.52
CA PRO A 73 18.08 21.62 -5.47
C PRO A 73 18.04 20.07 -5.40
N GLY A 74 17.68 19.48 -4.26
CA GLY A 74 17.75 18.03 -4.05
C GLY A 74 16.48 17.24 -4.39
N VAL A 75 16.59 16.25 -5.29
CA VAL A 75 15.50 15.31 -5.66
C VAL A 75 15.35 14.13 -4.69
N LEU A 76 16.42 13.78 -3.96
CA LEU A 76 16.46 12.61 -3.07
C LEU A 76 15.28 12.56 -2.08
N SER A 77 14.96 13.68 -1.44
CA SER A 77 13.84 13.75 -0.49
C SER A 77 12.48 13.55 -1.15
N ALA A 78 12.33 13.92 -2.42
CA ALA A 78 11.11 13.69 -3.19
C ALA A 78 10.91 12.20 -3.46
N TRP A 79 11.96 11.49 -3.86
CA TRP A 79 11.92 10.03 -4.05
C TRP A 79 11.62 9.28 -2.75
N ILE A 80 12.23 9.70 -1.64
CA ILE A 80 11.94 9.12 -0.33
C ILE A 80 10.47 9.34 0.04
N ALA A 81 9.97 10.57 -0.09
CA ALA A 81 8.58 10.88 0.22
C ALA A 81 7.61 10.09 -0.67
N PHE A 82 7.91 9.92 -1.95
CA PHE A 82 7.09 9.10 -2.84
C PHE A 82 7.11 7.62 -2.45
N GLY A 83 8.29 7.05 -2.14
CA GLY A 83 8.40 5.68 -1.64
C GLY A 83 7.54 5.44 -0.40
N LYS A 84 7.57 6.38 0.55
CA LYS A 84 6.74 6.34 1.76
C LYS A 84 5.25 6.41 1.45
N LEU A 85 4.85 7.27 0.50
CA LEU A 85 3.47 7.40 0.05
C LEU A 85 2.96 6.09 -0.57
N ILE A 86 3.74 5.53 -1.49
CA ILE A 86 3.32 4.34 -2.22
C ILE A 86 3.26 3.10 -1.32
N HIS A 87 4.08 3.03 -0.27
CA HIS A 87 3.94 2.00 0.78
C HIS A 87 2.52 2.01 1.36
N THR A 88 2.11 3.17 1.86
CA THR A 88 0.82 3.33 2.52
C THR A 88 -0.36 3.01 1.60
N VAL A 89 -0.35 3.44 0.35
CA VAL A 89 -1.44 3.08 -0.58
C VAL A 89 -1.39 1.62 -1.05
N GLN A 90 -0.24 0.95 -1.03
CA GLN A 90 -0.15 -0.48 -1.32
C GLN A 90 -0.77 -1.30 -0.17
N ASP A 91 -0.43 -0.95 1.08
CA ASP A 91 -0.94 -1.64 2.28
C ASP A 91 -2.44 -1.49 2.49
N PHE A 92 -3.05 -0.42 1.98
CA PHE A 92 -4.51 -0.28 1.97
C PHE A 92 -5.21 -1.54 1.43
N TYR A 93 -4.70 -2.14 0.35
CA TYR A 93 -5.34 -3.34 -0.24
C TYR A 93 -4.98 -4.63 0.49
N ALA A 94 -3.89 -4.62 1.27
CA ALA A 94 -3.48 -5.75 2.07
C ALA A 94 -4.19 -5.79 3.43
N HIS A 95 -4.48 -4.64 4.02
CA HIS A 95 -4.95 -4.52 5.41
C HIS A 95 -6.38 -3.96 5.51
N SER A 96 -7.09 -3.74 4.40
CA SER A 96 -8.52 -3.42 4.40
C SER A 96 -9.39 -4.52 3.78
N ASN A 97 -10.70 -4.43 4.01
CA ASN A 97 -11.67 -5.29 3.35
C ASN A 97 -11.98 -4.89 1.89
N TYR A 98 -11.29 -3.90 1.30
CA TYR A 98 -11.56 -3.39 -0.05
C TYR A 98 -11.65 -4.49 -1.11
N VAL A 99 -10.68 -5.41 -1.13
CA VAL A 99 -10.65 -6.53 -2.10
C VAL A 99 -11.88 -7.42 -1.96
N SER A 100 -12.33 -7.66 -0.72
CA SER A 100 -13.54 -8.46 -0.48
C SER A 100 -14.77 -7.75 -0.99
N MET A 101 -14.91 -6.46 -0.68
CA MET A 101 -16.05 -5.65 -1.16
C MET A 101 -16.07 -5.55 -2.69
N TRP A 102 -14.91 -5.40 -3.33
CA TRP A 102 -14.80 -5.36 -4.78
C TRP A 102 -15.23 -6.69 -5.40
N LEU A 103 -14.77 -7.81 -4.87
CA LEU A 103 -15.18 -9.14 -5.32
C LEU A 103 -16.68 -9.36 -5.15
N ASP A 104 -17.26 -8.97 -4.01
CA ASP A 104 -18.69 -9.12 -3.76
C ASP A 104 -19.55 -8.30 -4.74
N ALA A 105 -19.07 -7.12 -5.14
CA ALA A 105 -19.77 -6.24 -6.08
C ALA A 105 -19.67 -6.68 -7.55
N HIS A 106 -18.63 -7.43 -7.94
CA HIS A 106 -18.35 -7.75 -9.36
C HIS A 106 -18.38 -9.25 -9.69
N SER A 107 -18.52 -10.13 -8.70
CA SER A 107 -18.66 -11.57 -8.96
C SER A 107 -19.98 -11.87 -9.64
N ASN A 108 -19.94 -12.54 -10.78
CA ASN A 108 -21.13 -12.94 -11.53
C ASN A 108 -21.37 -14.44 -11.35
N ASN A 109 -22.53 -14.84 -10.84
CA ASN A 109 -22.89 -16.25 -10.59
C ASN A 109 -21.82 -17.05 -9.80
N GLY A 110 -21.12 -16.38 -8.88
CA GLY A 110 -20.08 -17.00 -8.05
C GLY A 110 -18.70 -17.13 -8.70
N ALA A 111 -18.53 -16.70 -9.96
CA ALA A 111 -17.23 -16.60 -10.60
C ALA A 111 -16.63 -15.19 -10.37
N PRO A 112 -15.45 -15.06 -9.73
CA PRO A 112 -14.80 -13.77 -9.57
C PRO A 112 -14.18 -13.31 -10.90
N PRO A 113 -14.15 -12.00 -11.21
CA PRO A 113 -13.42 -11.46 -12.35
C PRO A 113 -11.91 -11.70 -12.22
N ALA A 114 -11.12 -11.48 -13.27
CA ALA A 114 -9.67 -11.60 -13.17
C ALA A 114 -9.08 -10.51 -12.23
N PRO A 115 -7.98 -10.79 -11.51
CA PRO A 115 -7.31 -9.78 -10.66
C PRO A 115 -6.94 -8.50 -11.41
N SER A 116 -6.59 -8.61 -12.70
CA SER A 116 -6.28 -7.46 -13.55
C SER A 116 -7.47 -6.54 -13.82
N GLU A 117 -8.69 -6.91 -13.46
CA GLU A 117 -9.90 -6.10 -13.64
C GLU A 117 -10.20 -5.20 -12.43
N ILE A 118 -9.55 -5.43 -11.28
CA ILE A 118 -9.80 -4.64 -10.07
C ILE A 118 -9.54 -3.15 -10.31
N ASP A 119 -10.53 -2.31 -10.05
CA ASP A 119 -10.35 -0.85 -10.03
C ASP A 119 -9.77 -0.47 -8.66
N PRO A 120 -8.58 0.13 -8.56
CA PRO A 120 -8.00 0.53 -7.29
C PRO A 120 -8.71 1.75 -6.65
N VAL A 121 -9.47 2.53 -7.43
CA VAL A 121 -10.01 3.82 -6.99
C VAL A 121 -11.52 3.92 -7.17
N GLN A 122 -12.22 2.78 -7.05
CA GLN A 122 -13.67 2.74 -7.19
C GLN A 122 -14.36 3.53 -6.07
N LYS A 123 -14.92 4.68 -6.45
CA LYS A 123 -15.47 5.68 -5.53
C LYS A 123 -16.47 5.09 -4.54
N ASP A 124 -17.46 4.34 -5.03
CA ASP A 124 -18.54 3.79 -4.20
C ASP A 124 -18.03 2.82 -3.12
N LEU A 125 -16.91 2.14 -3.37
CA LEU A 125 -16.29 1.25 -2.39
C LEU A 125 -15.44 2.02 -1.38
N LEU A 126 -14.68 3.03 -1.85
CA LEU A 126 -13.85 3.89 -1.00
C LEU A 126 -14.69 4.74 -0.03
N GLU A 127 -15.88 5.16 -0.44
CA GLU A 127 -16.82 5.96 0.37
C GLU A 127 -17.83 5.10 1.13
N SER A 128 -17.74 3.77 1.01
CA SER A 128 -18.70 2.86 1.62
C SER A 128 -18.58 2.87 3.15
N PRO A 129 -19.71 2.93 3.89
CA PRO A 129 -19.69 2.77 5.34
C PRO A 129 -19.27 1.37 5.80
N SER A 130 -19.22 0.39 4.88
CA SER A 130 -18.76 -0.97 5.15
C SER A 130 -17.24 -1.13 5.02
N LEU A 131 -16.53 -0.11 4.50
CA LEU A 131 -15.08 -0.13 4.41
C LEU A 131 -14.47 -0.11 5.82
N HIS A 132 -13.63 -1.09 6.11
CA HIS A 132 -12.91 -1.19 7.36
C HIS A 132 -11.55 -1.86 7.16
N SER A 133 -10.63 -1.56 8.05
CA SER A 133 -9.30 -2.14 8.07
C SER A 133 -9.05 -2.99 9.30
N SER A 134 -7.99 -3.78 9.18
CA SER A 134 -7.52 -4.69 10.20
C SER A 134 -7.23 -3.95 11.50
N LYS A 135 -7.51 -4.58 12.63
CA LYS A 135 -7.11 -4.09 13.95
C LYS A 135 -5.90 -4.86 14.45
N VAL A 136 -4.99 -4.14 15.08
CA VAL A 136 -3.77 -4.71 15.65
C VAL A 136 -3.99 -4.98 17.14
N TYR A 137 -4.05 -6.25 17.49
CA TYR A 137 -4.23 -6.78 18.84
C TYR A 137 -2.90 -7.27 19.40
N PHE A 138 -2.10 -6.34 19.94
CA PHE A 138 -0.88 -6.72 20.65
C PHE A 138 -1.18 -7.41 21.99
N PRO A 139 -0.37 -8.41 22.41
CA PRO A 139 0.79 -8.96 21.69
C PRO A 139 0.43 -10.08 20.70
N MET A 140 -0.84 -10.46 20.58
CA MET A 140 -1.25 -11.66 19.82
C MET A 140 -0.93 -11.59 18.32
N ASP A 141 -1.03 -10.41 17.70
CA ASP A 141 -0.59 -10.22 16.31
C ASP A 141 0.93 -10.35 16.13
N MET A 142 1.76 -10.15 17.17
CA MET A 142 3.20 -10.47 17.04
C MET A 142 3.43 -11.98 16.91
N PHE A 143 2.66 -12.79 17.63
CA PHE A 143 2.78 -14.24 17.58
C PHE A 143 2.32 -14.81 16.23
N TYR A 144 1.48 -14.09 15.48
CA TYR A 144 1.08 -14.47 14.13
C TYR A 144 2.27 -14.62 13.16
N PHE A 145 3.28 -13.75 13.32
CA PHE A 145 4.49 -13.74 12.50
C PHE A 145 5.49 -14.84 12.86
N ILE A 146 5.29 -15.53 13.99
CA ILE A 146 6.08 -16.70 14.40
C ILE A 146 5.39 -17.96 13.86
N PRO A 147 5.92 -18.63 12.81
CA PRO A 147 5.22 -19.72 12.12
C PRO A 147 4.63 -20.83 13.02
N PRO A 148 5.32 -21.35 14.06
CA PRO A 148 4.74 -22.35 14.93
C PRO A 148 3.59 -21.84 15.82
N LEU A 149 3.54 -20.53 16.10
CA LEU A 149 2.50 -19.91 16.93
C LEU A 149 1.30 -19.38 16.12
N ARG A 150 1.44 -19.24 14.80
CA ARG A 150 0.42 -18.68 13.91
C ARG A 150 -0.97 -19.27 14.14
N LYS A 151 -1.10 -20.60 14.16
CA LYS A 151 -2.42 -21.27 14.34
C LYS A 151 -3.06 -20.96 15.68
N ILE A 152 -2.25 -20.89 16.73
CA ILE A 152 -2.71 -20.58 18.09
C ILE A 152 -3.11 -19.11 18.18
N SER A 153 -2.29 -18.21 17.64
CA SER A 153 -2.59 -16.77 17.56
C SER A 153 -3.93 -16.54 16.83
N LEU A 154 -4.11 -17.12 15.64
CA LEU A 154 -5.36 -16.99 14.88
C LEU A 154 -6.59 -17.57 15.59
N ALA A 155 -6.43 -18.62 16.39
CA ALA A 155 -7.54 -19.19 17.16
C ALA A 155 -8.02 -18.26 18.29
N LEU A 156 -7.16 -17.36 18.77
CA LEU A 156 -7.46 -16.40 19.85
C LEU A 156 -7.81 -15.01 19.32
N LEU A 157 -7.32 -14.66 18.14
CA LEU A 157 -7.56 -13.36 17.52
C LEU A 157 -9.00 -13.23 16.99
N PRO A 158 -9.65 -12.06 17.19
CA PRO A 158 -10.90 -11.72 16.53
C PRO A 158 -10.79 -11.73 15.01
N ARG A 159 -11.90 -11.92 14.30
CA ARG A 159 -11.91 -11.98 12.82
C ARG A 159 -11.52 -10.68 12.13
N ASP A 160 -11.61 -9.55 12.83
CA ASP A 160 -11.18 -8.24 12.35
C ASP A 160 -9.69 -7.94 12.66
N SER A 161 -8.91 -8.94 13.10
CA SER A 161 -7.49 -8.74 13.40
C SER A 161 -6.61 -8.66 12.15
N HIS A 162 -5.44 -8.04 12.29
CA HIS A 162 -4.37 -8.02 11.29
C HIS A 162 -4.06 -9.44 10.79
N GLY A 163 -3.85 -10.39 11.70
CA GLY A 163 -3.61 -11.79 11.36
C GLY A 163 -4.66 -12.45 10.45
N TRP A 164 -5.95 -12.09 10.58
CA TRP A 164 -7.04 -12.66 9.79
C TRP A 164 -7.29 -11.92 8.47
N MET A 165 -7.06 -10.60 8.46
CA MET A 165 -7.38 -9.75 7.30
C MET A 165 -6.21 -9.56 6.33
N ASN A 166 -4.96 -9.78 6.76
CA ASN A 166 -3.81 -9.47 5.92
C ASN A 166 -3.79 -10.26 4.59
N LEU A 167 -3.45 -9.57 3.51
CA LEU A 167 -3.19 -10.12 2.17
C LEU A 167 -1.75 -9.83 1.74
N ASP A 168 -0.83 -9.94 2.69
CA ASP A 168 0.59 -9.59 2.56
C ASP A 168 1.43 -10.57 1.74
N SER A 169 0.89 -11.75 1.44
CA SER A 169 1.63 -12.78 0.73
C SER A 169 0.73 -13.78 0.01
N PRO A 170 1.25 -14.50 -0.99
CA PRO A 170 0.49 -15.55 -1.69
C PRO A 170 -0.04 -16.64 -0.76
N LYS A 171 0.57 -16.81 0.42
CA LYS A 171 0.14 -17.79 1.43
C LYS A 171 -1.22 -17.46 2.07
N GLN A 172 -1.71 -16.24 1.90
CA GLN A 172 -3.03 -15.80 2.40
C GLN A 172 -4.19 -16.18 1.45
N GLY A 173 -3.87 -16.83 0.33
CA GLY A 173 -4.86 -17.35 -0.61
C GLY A 173 -5.15 -16.40 -1.76
N PHE A 174 -6.18 -16.72 -2.55
CA PHE A 174 -6.42 -16.13 -3.87
C PHE A 174 -6.65 -14.60 -3.86
N LYS A 175 -7.11 -14.04 -2.74
CA LYS A 175 -7.32 -12.59 -2.61
C LYS A 175 -6.01 -11.79 -2.68
N PHE A 176 -4.87 -12.43 -2.42
CA PHE A 176 -3.54 -11.83 -2.58
C PHE A 176 -3.34 -11.24 -3.98
N ASP A 177 -3.72 -11.96 -5.04
CA ASP A 177 -3.47 -11.53 -6.41
C ASP A 177 -4.26 -10.24 -6.75
N TYR A 178 -5.46 -10.10 -6.18
CA TYR A 178 -6.28 -8.89 -6.33
C TYR A 178 -5.69 -7.72 -5.54
N ALA A 179 -5.22 -7.96 -4.31
CA ALA A 179 -4.55 -6.94 -3.51
C ALA A 179 -3.31 -6.41 -4.23
N ARG A 180 -2.46 -7.31 -4.74
CA ARG A 180 -1.26 -6.98 -5.53
C ARG A 180 -1.62 -6.19 -6.79
N ALA A 181 -2.62 -6.65 -7.55
CA ALA A 181 -3.05 -5.96 -8.78
C ALA A 181 -3.57 -4.54 -8.50
N ALA A 182 -4.41 -4.38 -7.47
CA ALA A 182 -4.91 -3.08 -7.06
C ALA A 182 -3.78 -2.16 -6.57
N ALA A 183 -2.85 -2.68 -5.77
CA ALA A 183 -1.70 -1.94 -5.26
C ALA A 183 -0.77 -1.43 -6.38
N ILE A 184 -0.52 -2.24 -7.42
CA ILE A 184 0.23 -1.84 -8.62
C ILE A 184 -0.50 -0.72 -9.36
N LYS A 185 -1.78 -0.92 -9.68
CA LYS A 185 -2.58 0.10 -10.36
C LYS A 185 -2.69 1.39 -9.55
N ARG A 186 -2.78 1.29 -8.23
CA ARG A 186 -2.79 2.45 -7.34
C ARG A 186 -1.47 3.18 -7.34
N THR A 187 -0.35 2.46 -7.37
CA THR A 187 0.99 3.07 -7.51
C THR A 187 1.10 3.86 -8.82
N ILE A 188 0.62 3.32 -9.93
CA ILE A 188 0.55 4.02 -11.22
C ILE A 188 -0.37 5.26 -11.13
N TYR A 189 -1.53 5.12 -10.50
CA TYR A 189 -2.46 6.23 -10.30
C TYR A 189 -1.83 7.38 -9.49
N GLU A 190 -1.10 7.07 -8.41
CA GLU A 190 -0.40 8.07 -7.59
C GLU A 190 0.72 8.77 -8.37
N PHE A 191 1.46 8.03 -9.22
CA PHE A 191 2.42 8.64 -10.14
C PHE A 191 1.73 9.59 -11.14
N GLY A 192 0.60 9.16 -11.72
CA GLY A 192 -0.19 10.00 -12.63
C GLY A 192 -0.81 11.25 -11.97
N ILE A 193 -1.01 11.24 -10.64
CA ILE A 193 -1.32 12.46 -9.89
C ILE A 193 -0.11 13.39 -9.86
N LEU A 194 1.09 12.87 -9.58
CA LEU A 194 2.30 13.70 -9.60
C LEU A 194 2.54 14.33 -10.96
N GLU A 195 2.38 13.59 -12.06
CA GLU A 195 2.51 14.13 -13.42
C GLU A 195 1.61 15.36 -13.67
N LYS A 196 0.43 15.41 -13.03
CA LYS A 196 -0.50 16.53 -13.13
C LYS A 196 -0.18 17.69 -12.18
N LEU A 197 0.46 17.40 -11.05
CA LEU A 197 0.79 18.39 -10.02
C LEU A 197 2.13 19.08 -10.26
N LEU A 198 3.09 18.38 -10.87
CA LEU A 198 4.44 18.87 -11.10
C LEU A 198 4.51 19.72 -12.38
N THR A 199 5.34 20.77 -12.37
CA THR A 199 5.74 21.44 -13.62
C THR A 199 6.58 20.50 -14.47
N PRO A 200 6.71 20.73 -15.79
CA PRO A 200 7.58 19.91 -16.64
C PRO A 200 9.01 19.78 -16.09
N GLU A 201 9.60 20.87 -15.57
CA GLU A 201 10.95 20.87 -15.01
C GLU A 201 11.04 20.02 -13.73
N MET A 202 10.03 20.12 -12.86
CA MET A 202 9.94 19.29 -11.65
C MET A 202 9.76 17.81 -12.00
N LEU A 203 8.94 17.50 -13.02
CA LEU A 203 8.71 16.14 -13.47
C LEU A 203 9.98 15.54 -14.07
N THR A 204 10.67 16.23 -14.97
CA THR A 204 11.97 15.80 -15.51
C THR A 204 12.98 15.53 -14.40
N LYS A 205 13.04 16.42 -13.40
CA LYS A 205 13.92 16.23 -12.24
C LYS A 205 13.51 15.01 -11.41
N PHE A 206 12.22 14.79 -11.21
CA PHE A 206 11.71 13.65 -10.43
C PHE A 206 11.89 12.32 -11.16
N THR A 207 11.66 12.27 -12.47
CA THR A 207 11.82 11.04 -13.25
C THR A 207 13.29 10.71 -13.47
N ASP A 208 14.16 11.73 -13.60
CA ASP A 208 15.60 11.55 -13.84
C ASP A 208 15.89 10.74 -15.13
N ILE A 209 15.03 10.94 -16.14
CA ILE A 209 15.10 10.34 -17.49
C ILE A 209 15.46 11.43 -18.51
#